data_AF-A0A7Y8HNC9-F1
#
_entry.id   AF-A0A7Y8HNC9-F1
#
_cell.length_a   1.000
_cell.length_b   1.000
_cell.length_c   1.000
_cell.angle_alpha   90.00
_cell.angle_beta   90.00
_cell.angle_gamma   90.00
#
_symmetry.space_group_name_H-M   'P 1'
#
loop_
_entity.id
_entity.type
_entity.pdbx_description
1 polymer ?
#
loop_
_entity_poly.entity_id
_entity_poly.type
_entity_poly.pdbx_seq_one_letter_code
_entity_poly.pdbx_strand_id
1 'polypeptide(L)'
;MNRITFVSAGLGLVGLLSLTAVGEAQHEQGHPMIKEGAPTDSRQDDRVALGLSQEAEAGMKLTMREHLEALQAIVAGLGRQEFEQAAKVAHEELGFPKHHQAMQREGVATFPLKYHELAMAHHQEAESLAKVLPSKDLKTILPQLERTIGVCVSCHRAYKL
;
A
#
# COMPACT_ATOMS: atom_id res chain seq x y z
N MET A 1 -13.12 -27.54 -47.10
CA MET A 1 -12.90 -28.46 -45.96
C MET A 1 -11.93 -29.54 -46.38
N ASN A 2 -10.69 -29.50 -45.91
CA ASN A 2 -9.78 -30.64 -46.01
C ASN A 2 -9.08 -30.81 -44.66
N ARG A 3 -9.38 -31.95 -44.01
CA ARG A 3 -8.74 -32.43 -42.80
C ARG A 3 -7.53 -33.26 -43.23
N ILE A 4 -6.35 -32.93 -42.73
CA ILE A 4 -5.21 -33.84 -42.75
C ILE A 4 -4.64 -33.89 -41.34
N THR A 5 -5.03 -34.94 -40.64
CA THR A 5 -4.42 -35.41 -39.40
C THR A 5 -3.18 -36.24 -39.74
N PHE A 6 -2.02 -35.88 -39.16
CA PHE A 6 -0.87 -36.79 -39.06
C PHE A 6 -0.52 -36.98 -37.59
N VAL A 7 -0.66 -38.23 -37.14
CA VAL A 7 -0.15 -38.79 -35.90
C VAL A 7 0.94 -39.78 -36.29
N SER A 8 2.15 -39.65 -35.73
CA SER A 8 3.12 -40.72 -35.42
C SER A 8 4.32 -40.05 -34.74
N ALA A 9 4.64 -40.27 -33.46
CA ALA A 9 5.25 -41.47 -32.85
C ALA A 9 6.68 -41.76 -33.36
N GLY A 10 7.65 -41.66 -32.45
CA GLY A 10 9.07 -42.01 -32.65
C GLY A 10 9.95 -41.36 -31.58
N LEU A 11 10.01 -41.92 -30.36
CA LEU A 11 11.09 -42.78 -29.85
C LEU A 11 12.49 -42.14 -29.84
N GLY A 12 12.92 -41.76 -28.63
CA GLY A 12 14.15 -42.26 -28.00
C GLY A 12 15.50 -41.76 -28.53
N LEU A 13 16.19 -40.95 -27.71
CA LEU A 13 17.62 -41.16 -27.49
C LEU A 13 17.99 -40.83 -26.04
N VAL A 14 18.37 -41.89 -25.32
CA VAL A 14 19.02 -41.89 -24.01
C VAL A 14 20.44 -41.38 -24.18
N GLY A 15 20.85 -40.41 -23.36
CA GLY A 15 22.20 -39.82 -23.37
C GLY A 15 22.72 -39.56 -21.96
N LEU A 16 23.37 -40.59 -21.42
CA LEU A 16 24.33 -40.69 -20.31
C LEU A 16 24.42 -39.61 -19.21
N LEU A 17 24.30 -40.12 -17.98
CA LEU A 17 24.79 -39.54 -16.73
C LEU A 17 26.28 -39.21 -16.79
N SER A 18 26.66 -38.09 -16.18
CA SER A 18 28.00 -37.88 -15.61
C SER A 18 27.85 -37.28 -14.22
N LEU A 19 28.04 -38.14 -13.21
CA LEU A 19 28.21 -37.76 -11.81
C LEU A 19 29.50 -36.94 -11.68
N THR A 20 29.38 -35.69 -11.24
CA THR A 20 30.49 -35.00 -10.57
C THR A 20 30.02 -34.68 -9.16
N ALA A 21 30.46 -35.53 -8.23
CA ALA A 21 30.43 -35.22 -6.80
C ALA A 21 31.64 -34.34 -6.52
N VAL A 22 31.42 -33.08 -6.15
CA VAL A 22 32.42 -32.25 -5.47
C VAL A 22 31.77 -31.59 -4.27
N GLY A 23 32.20 -32.11 -3.11
CA GLY A 23 32.19 -31.57 -1.75
C GLY A 23 31.29 -30.39 -1.38
N GLU A 24 30.44 -30.63 -0.38
CA GLU A 24 29.96 -29.61 0.55
C GLU A 24 31.13 -28.78 1.12
N ALA A 25 31.20 -27.52 0.71
CA ALA A 25 31.79 -26.47 1.51
C ALA A 25 30.63 -25.70 2.17
N GLN A 26 30.18 -26.19 3.32
CA GLN A 26 29.32 -25.42 4.21
C GLN A 26 30.14 -24.21 4.69
N HIS A 27 29.92 -23.05 4.09
CA HIS A 27 30.39 -21.78 4.62
C HIS A 27 29.52 -21.39 5.83
N GLU A 28 29.77 -22.04 6.96
CA GLU A 28 29.32 -21.60 8.29
C GLU A 28 30.14 -20.37 8.69
N GLN A 29 29.78 -19.21 8.15
CA GLN A 29 30.22 -17.93 8.71
C GLN A 29 29.39 -17.67 9.97
N GLY A 30 29.73 -18.39 11.04
CA GLY A 30 29.28 -18.08 12.39
C GLY A 30 29.87 -16.74 12.81
N HIS A 31 29.16 -15.65 12.51
CA HIS A 31 29.48 -14.34 13.08
C HIS A 31 29.35 -14.46 14.60
N PRO A 32 30.41 -14.13 15.37
CA PRO A 32 30.32 -14.11 16.82
C PRO A 32 29.21 -13.12 17.21
N MET A 33 28.18 -13.63 17.89
CA MET A 33 27.20 -12.79 18.60
C MET A 33 27.95 -12.02 19.67
N ILE A 34 28.39 -10.82 19.32
CA ILE A 34 28.78 -9.80 20.28
C ILE A 34 27.50 -9.51 21.10
N LYS A 35 27.42 -10.05 22.31
CA LYS A 35 26.52 -9.56 23.36
C LYS A 35 27.10 -8.23 23.88
N GLU A 36 27.07 -7.21 23.04
CA GLU A 36 27.18 -5.84 23.50
C GLU A 36 25.77 -5.40 23.87
N GLY A 37 25.62 -4.96 25.13
CA GLY A 37 24.39 -4.35 25.60
C GLY A 37 24.04 -3.21 24.65
N ALA A 38 23.03 -3.44 23.81
CA ALA A 38 22.47 -2.40 22.99
C ALA A 38 22.10 -1.25 23.93
N PRO A 39 22.54 0.00 23.66
CA PRO A 39 21.82 1.11 24.19
C PRO A 39 20.42 0.94 23.63
N THR A 40 19.46 0.63 24.50
CA THR A 40 18.07 0.88 24.17
C THR A 40 17.97 2.40 24.06
N ASP A 41 18.32 2.94 22.90
CA ASP A 41 17.79 4.21 22.45
C ASP A 41 16.29 3.96 22.25
N SER A 42 15.59 3.85 23.38
CA SER A 42 14.15 3.85 23.45
C SER A 42 13.75 5.27 23.12
N ARG A 43 13.90 5.66 21.85
CA ARG A 43 13.28 6.88 21.35
C ARG A 43 11.81 6.78 21.75
N GLN A 44 11.43 7.67 22.64
CA GLN A 44 10.06 7.74 23.12
C GLN A 44 9.16 8.02 21.91
N ASP A 45 8.14 7.19 21.73
CA ASP A 45 7.16 7.39 20.68
C ASP A 45 6.15 8.45 21.13
N ASP A 46 6.41 9.69 20.72
CA ASP A 46 5.65 10.88 21.10
C ASP A 46 4.25 10.96 20.46
N ARG A 47 3.84 9.97 19.67
CA ARG A 47 2.51 9.92 19.05
C ARG A 47 1.41 9.65 20.07
N VAL A 48 0.27 10.27 19.83
CA VAL A 48 -0.95 10.11 20.63
C VAL A 48 -1.65 8.79 20.26
N ALA A 49 -1.88 7.93 21.25
CA ALA A 49 -2.70 6.73 21.05
C ALA A 49 -4.19 7.11 21.01
N LEU A 50 -4.94 6.58 20.04
CA LEU A 50 -6.36 6.91 19.87
C LEU A 50 -7.31 6.18 20.85
N GLY A 51 -6.84 5.14 21.53
CA GLY A 51 -7.61 4.46 22.59
C GLY A 51 -8.93 3.85 22.10
N LEU A 52 -8.91 3.26 20.89
CA LEU A 52 -10.10 2.72 20.24
C LEU A 52 -10.53 1.36 20.84
N SER A 53 -11.80 1.00 20.66
CA SER A 53 -12.21 -0.40 20.85
C SER A 53 -11.55 -1.28 19.80
N GLN A 54 -11.45 -2.58 20.08
CA GLN A 54 -10.84 -3.54 19.14
C GLN A 54 -11.53 -3.52 17.77
N GLU A 55 -12.85 -3.38 17.74
CA GLU A 55 -13.66 -3.32 16.52
C GLU A 55 -13.40 -2.04 15.73
N ALA A 56 -13.40 -0.88 16.40
CA ALA A 56 -13.13 0.41 15.77
C ALA A 56 -11.69 0.47 15.22
N GLU A 57 -10.71 -0.07 15.95
CA GLU A 57 -9.34 -0.17 15.50
C GLU A 57 -9.19 -1.08 14.26
N ALA A 58 -9.86 -2.23 14.26
CA ALA A 58 -9.87 -3.13 13.11
C ALA A 58 -10.51 -2.47 11.87
N GLY A 59 -11.62 -1.76 12.07
CA GLY A 59 -12.29 -0.97 11.04
C GLY A 59 -11.40 0.11 10.45
N MET A 60 -10.73 0.89 11.30
CA MET A 60 -9.79 1.92 10.88
C MET A 60 -8.59 1.32 10.13
N LYS A 61 -8.01 0.22 10.63
CA LYS A 61 -6.91 -0.49 9.96
C LYS A 61 -7.30 -0.99 8.58
N LEU A 62 -8.54 -1.46 8.41
CA LEU A 62 -9.06 -1.83 7.09
C LEU A 62 -9.14 -0.62 6.16
N THR A 63 -9.75 0.48 6.62
CA THR A 63 -9.85 1.73 5.85
C THR A 63 -8.46 2.24 5.42
N MET A 64 -7.45 2.21 6.29
CA MET A 64 -6.09 2.63 5.96
C MET A 64 -5.44 1.76 4.87
N ARG A 65 -5.70 0.44 4.86
CA ARG A 65 -5.20 -0.45 3.79
C ARG A 65 -5.89 -0.15 2.46
N GLU A 66 -7.19 0.05 2.47
CA GLU A 66 -7.95 0.43 1.28
C GLU A 66 -7.48 1.78 0.70
N HIS A 67 -7.14 2.75 1.56
CA HIS A 67 -6.52 4.01 1.08
C HIS A 67 -5.18 3.77 0.38
N LEU A 68 -4.35 2.85 0.91
CA LEU A 68 -3.08 2.50 0.27
C LEU A 68 -3.28 1.81 -1.08
N GLU A 69 -4.26 0.92 -1.18
CA GLU A 69 -4.67 0.28 -2.44
C GLU A 69 -5.17 1.31 -3.46
N ALA A 70 -5.95 2.29 -3.02
CA ALA A 70 -6.41 3.39 -3.87
C ALA A 70 -5.23 4.25 -4.38
N LEU A 71 -4.27 4.59 -3.53
CA LEU A 71 -3.04 5.28 -3.95
C LEU A 71 -2.26 4.49 -5.00
N GLN A 72 -2.12 3.17 -4.81
CA GLN A 72 -1.50 2.29 -5.80
C GLN A 72 -2.25 2.35 -7.14
N ALA A 73 -3.58 2.25 -7.12
CA ALA A 73 -4.42 2.29 -8.32
C ALA A 73 -4.33 3.64 -9.05
N ILE A 74 -4.28 4.76 -8.31
CA ILE A 74 -4.06 6.10 -8.87
C ILE A 74 -2.71 6.17 -9.57
N VAL A 75 -1.62 5.75 -8.90
CA VAL A 75 -0.26 5.75 -9.49
C VAL A 75 -0.19 4.85 -10.72
N ALA A 76 -0.81 3.67 -10.68
CA ALA A 76 -0.89 2.78 -11.83
C ALA A 76 -1.66 3.43 -13.00
N GLY A 77 -2.78 4.10 -12.71
CA GLY A 77 -3.57 4.83 -13.70
C GLY A 77 -2.78 5.98 -14.33
N LEU A 78 -1.99 6.72 -13.55
CA LEU A 78 -1.07 7.74 -14.08
C LEU A 78 -0.05 7.14 -15.04
N GLY A 79 0.57 6.01 -14.67
CA GLY A 79 1.54 5.32 -15.52
C GLY A 79 0.95 4.78 -16.83
N ARG A 80 -0.35 4.44 -16.82
CA ARG A 80 -1.11 3.97 -17.99
C ARG A 80 -1.87 5.07 -18.74
N GLN A 81 -1.77 6.32 -18.28
CA GLN A 81 -2.53 7.46 -18.81
C GLN A 81 -4.06 7.31 -18.68
N GLU A 82 -4.53 6.52 -17.71
CA GLU A 82 -5.94 6.28 -17.38
C GLU A 82 -6.48 7.35 -16.41
N PHE A 83 -6.32 8.63 -16.77
CA PHE A 83 -6.57 9.77 -15.87
C PHE A 83 -8.00 9.85 -15.32
N GLU A 84 -9.01 9.57 -16.16
CA GLU A 84 -10.41 9.56 -15.73
C GLU A 84 -10.70 8.45 -14.71
N GLN A 85 -10.10 7.28 -14.91
CA GLN A 85 -10.24 6.17 -13.98
C GLN A 85 -9.54 6.47 -12.66
N ALA A 86 -8.34 7.05 -12.71
CA ALA A 86 -7.64 7.52 -11.51
C ALA A 86 -8.45 8.58 -10.76
N ALA A 87 -9.14 9.49 -11.48
CA ALA A 87 -9.99 10.51 -10.87
C ALA A 87 -11.16 9.89 -10.10
N LYS A 88 -11.81 8.88 -10.67
CA LYS A 88 -12.86 8.12 -10.00
C LYS A 88 -12.34 7.44 -8.72
N VAL A 89 -11.19 6.77 -8.80
CA VAL A 89 -10.58 6.13 -7.63
C VAL A 89 -10.28 7.16 -6.53
N ALA A 90 -9.69 8.31 -6.88
CA ALA A 90 -9.41 9.37 -5.91
C ALA A 90 -10.69 9.88 -5.22
N HIS A 91 -11.78 10.06 -5.96
CA HIS A 91 -13.07 10.46 -5.39
C HIS A 91 -13.71 9.36 -4.53
N GLU A 92 -13.88 8.16 -5.08
CA GLU A 92 -14.67 7.10 -4.46
C GLU A 92 -13.95 6.45 -3.27
N GLU A 93 -12.63 6.25 -3.37
CA GLU A 93 -11.86 5.46 -2.40
C GLU A 93 -11.00 6.27 -1.43
N LEU A 94 -10.84 7.57 -1.69
CA LEU A 94 -10.12 8.49 -0.80
C LEU A 94 -10.94 9.75 -0.45
N GLY A 95 -11.90 10.14 -1.27
CA GLY A 95 -12.74 11.33 -1.06
C GLY A 95 -13.86 11.12 -0.04
N PHE A 96 -14.84 12.02 -0.06
CA PHE A 96 -15.95 12.00 0.91
C PHE A 96 -16.84 10.75 0.90
N PRO A 97 -17.08 10.06 -0.24
CA PRO A 97 -17.79 8.78 -0.21
C PRO A 97 -17.16 7.77 0.75
N LYS A 98 -15.81 7.72 0.80
CA LYS A 98 -15.08 6.82 1.69
C LYS A 98 -15.19 7.22 3.16
N HIS A 99 -15.26 8.52 3.44
CA HIS A 99 -15.44 9.05 4.80
C HIS A 99 -16.66 8.42 5.49
N HIS A 100 -17.79 8.37 4.79
CA HIS A 100 -19.02 7.79 5.34
C HIS A 100 -18.87 6.31 5.69
N GLN A 101 -18.15 5.54 4.87
CA GLN A 101 -17.86 4.12 5.16
C GLN A 101 -16.93 3.98 6.37
N ALA A 102 -15.92 4.83 6.48
CA ALA A 102 -14.99 4.85 7.60
C ALA A 102 -15.73 5.14 8.93
N MET A 103 -16.58 6.16 8.96
CA MET A 103 -17.39 6.49 10.14
C MET A 103 -18.28 5.33 10.61
N GLN A 104 -18.87 4.57 9.67
CA GLN A 104 -19.68 3.40 10.03
C GLN A 104 -18.86 2.30 10.71
N ARG A 105 -17.61 2.11 10.28
CA ARG A 105 -16.68 1.12 10.86
C ARG A 105 -16.13 1.55 12.21
N GLU A 106 -15.92 2.85 12.39
CA GLU A 106 -15.40 3.45 13.63
C GLU A 106 -16.49 3.60 14.71
N GLY A 107 -17.78 3.57 14.32
CA GLY A 107 -18.91 3.58 15.24
C GLY A 107 -18.97 4.86 16.09
N VAL A 108 -19.05 4.70 17.40
CA VAL A 108 -19.12 5.81 18.38
C VAL A 108 -17.75 6.21 18.93
N ALA A 109 -16.67 5.82 18.26
CA ALA A 109 -15.31 6.21 18.65
C ALA A 109 -15.19 7.74 18.79
N THR A 110 -14.55 8.18 19.86
CA THR A 110 -14.28 9.60 20.09
C THR A 110 -12.84 9.89 19.67
N PHE A 111 -12.68 10.83 18.74
CA PHE A 111 -11.35 11.23 18.28
C PHE A 111 -11.00 12.64 18.78
N PRO A 112 -9.69 12.95 18.94
CA PRO A 112 -9.24 14.30 19.18
C PRO A 112 -9.66 15.24 18.04
N LEU A 113 -9.95 16.51 18.34
CA LEU A 113 -10.32 17.51 17.31
C LEU A 113 -9.30 17.55 16.16
N LYS A 114 -7.99 17.48 16.50
CA LYS A 114 -6.92 17.51 15.50
C LYS A 114 -6.91 16.28 14.59
N TYR A 115 -7.37 15.12 15.07
CA TYR A 115 -7.55 13.94 14.24
C TYR A 115 -8.66 14.18 13.21
N HIS A 116 -9.81 14.73 13.63
CA HIS A 116 -10.90 15.07 12.73
C HIS A 116 -10.47 16.08 11.65
N GLU A 117 -9.68 17.09 12.02
CA GLU A 117 -9.13 18.04 11.03
C GLU A 117 -8.28 17.33 9.96
N LEU A 118 -7.39 16.41 10.37
CA LEU A 118 -6.55 15.66 9.43
C LEU A 118 -7.37 14.68 8.59
N ALA A 119 -8.35 14.00 9.18
CA ALA A 119 -9.25 13.12 8.44
C ALA A 119 -10.03 13.89 7.36
N MET A 120 -10.56 15.06 7.69
CA MET A 120 -11.27 15.91 6.73
C MET A 120 -10.32 16.47 5.66
N ALA A 121 -9.12 16.90 6.04
CA ALA A 121 -8.10 17.36 5.09
C ALA A 121 -7.73 16.26 4.09
N HIS A 122 -7.62 15.00 4.53
CA HIS A 122 -7.33 13.88 3.64
C HIS A 122 -8.38 13.76 2.53
N HIS A 123 -9.66 13.74 2.91
CA HIS A 123 -10.76 13.67 1.95
C HIS A 123 -10.80 14.90 1.03
N GLN A 124 -10.53 16.11 1.55
CA GLN A 124 -10.49 17.34 0.74
C GLN A 124 -9.35 17.34 -0.28
N GLU A 125 -8.16 16.87 0.09
CA GLU A 125 -7.04 16.75 -0.83
C GLU A 125 -7.29 15.65 -1.88
N ALA A 126 -8.00 14.57 -1.51
CA ALA A 126 -8.43 13.56 -2.46
C ALA A 126 -9.46 14.09 -3.49
N GLU A 127 -10.44 14.88 -3.06
CA GLU A 127 -11.37 15.55 -3.98
C GLU A 127 -10.65 16.55 -4.91
N SER A 128 -9.67 17.27 -4.37
CA SER A 128 -8.84 18.18 -5.16
C SER A 128 -7.99 17.41 -6.18
N LEU A 129 -7.44 16.25 -5.80
CA LEU A 129 -6.75 15.34 -6.71
C LEU A 129 -7.67 14.83 -7.82
N ALA A 130 -8.87 14.35 -7.47
CA ALA A 130 -9.87 13.89 -8.43
C ALA A 130 -10.21 14.97 -9.47
N LYS A 131 -10.30 16.24 -9.06
CA LYS A 131 -10.57 17.38 -9.98
C LYS A 131 -9.44 17.66 -10.95
N VAL A 132 -8.18 17.53 -10.54
CA VAL A 132 -7.04 17.87 -11.41
C VAL A 132 -6.60 16.72 -12.31
N LEU A 133 -6.93 15.47 -11.96
CA LEU A 133 -6.53 14.29 -12.73
C LEU A 133 -6.95 14.34 -14.21
N PRO A 134 -8.20 14.73 -14.58
CA PRO A 134 -8.62 14.85 -15.98
C PRO A 134 -7.81 15.85 -16.83
N SER A 135 -7.04 16.75 -16.22
CA SER A 135 -6.17 17.69 -16.94
C SER A 135 -5.05 17.01 -17.73
N LYS A 136 -4.66 15.79 -17.33
CA LYS A 136 -3.51 15.04 -17.87
C LYS A 136 -2.16 15.76 -17.74
N ASP A 137 -2.11 16.86 -16.99
CA ASP A 137 -0.88 17.62 -16.75
C ASP A 137 -0.21 17.13 -15.46
N LEU A 138 0.86 16.35 -15.62
CA LEU A 138 1.63 15.83 -14.50
C LEU A 138 2.24 16.93 -13.63
N LYS A 139 2.50 18.13 -14.16
CA LYS A 139 3.00 19.27 -13.36
C LYS A 139 1.95 19.80 -12.39
N THR A 140 0.68 19.61 -12.70
CA THR A 140 -0.44 19.95 -11.81
C THR A 140 -0.83 18.77 -10.92
N ILE A 141 -0.84 17.56 -11.48
CA ILE A 141 -1.29 16.34 -10.77
C ILE A 141 -0.32 15.91 -9.67
N LEU A 142 0.99 15.84 -9.95
CA LEU A 142 1.95 15.28 -8.99
C LEU A 142 2.06 16.10 -7.70
N PRO A 143 2.08 17.45 -7.72
CA PRO A 143 2.01 18.22 -6.48
C PRO A 143 0.72 18.01 -5.70
N GLN A 144 -0.41 17.80 -6.37
CA GLN A 144 -1.67 17.52 -5.69
C GLN A 144 -1.67 16.11 -5.06
N LEU A 145 -1.10 15.12 -5.74
CA LEU A 145 -0.91 13.77 -5.21
C LEU A 145 0.03 13.77 -3.99
N GLU A 146 1.09 14.58 -4.03
CA GLU A 146 2.00 14.79 -2.89
C GLU A 146 1.25 15.35 -1.68
N ARG A 147 0.40 16.37 -1.85
CA ARG A 147 -0.45 16.90 -0.77
C ARG A 147 -1.37 15.84 -0.17
N THR A 148 -2.03 15.03 -1.00
CA THR A 148 -2.89 13.93 -0.53
C THR A 148 -2.11 12.93 0.34
N ILE A 149 -0.91 12.53 -0.09
CA ILE A 149 -0.02 11.63 0.68
C ILE A 149 0.51 12.34 1.95
N GLY A 150 0.78 13.64 1.87
CA GLY A 150 1.27 14.46 2.98
C GLY A 150 0.33 14.47 4.18
N VAL A 151 -0.98 14.35 3.97
CA VAL A 151 -1.95 14.21 5.07
C VAL A 151 -1.82 12.85 5.75
N CYS A 152 -1.63 11.76 5.00
CA CYS A 152 -1.36 10.44 5.58
C CYS A 152 -0.11 10.48 6.47
N VAL A 153 0.98 11.06 5.94
CA VAL A 153 2.23 11.26 6.70
C VAL A 153 1.99 12.08 7.96
N SER A 154 1.23 13.17 7.88
CA SER A 154 0.92 14.03 9.02
C SER A 154 0.13 13.28 10.11
N CYS A 155 -0.87 12.49 9.71
CA CYS A 155 -1.64 11.66 10.64
C CYS A 155 -0.76 10.60 11.30
N HIS A 156 0.06 9.87 10.54
CA HIS A 156 0.95 8.83 11.06
C HIS A 156 2.09 9.35 11.95
N ARG A 157 2.45 10.63 11.81
CA ARG A 157 3.40 11.31 12.71
C ARG A 157 2.75 11.82 14.00
N ALA A 158 1.44 12.05 14.01
CA ALA A 158 0.73 12.56 15.17
C ALA A 158 0.10 11.44 16.02
N TYR A 159 -0.38 10.37 15.36
CA TYR A 159 -1.23 9.36 15.96
C TYR A 159 -0.70 7.95 15.79
N LYS A 160 -1.10 7.09 16.73
CA LYS A 160 -0.93 5.64 16.68
C LYS A 160 -2.21 4.95 17.11
N LEU A 161 -2.36 3.72 16.62
CA LEU A 161 -3.38 2.77 17.04
C LEU A 161 -2.77 1.84 18.09
#